data_AF-A0A929K5I1-F1
#
_entry.id   AF-A0A929K5I1-F1
#
_cell.length_a   1.000
_cell.length_b   1.000
_cell.length_c   1.000
_cell.angle_alpha   90.00
_cell.angle_beta   90.00
_cell.angle_gamma   90.00
#
_symmetry.space_group_name_H-M   'P 1'
#
loop_
_entity.id
_entity.type
_entity.pdbx_description
1 polymer ?
#
loop_
_entity_poly.entity_id
_entity_poly.type
_entity_poly.pdbx_seq_one_letter_code
_entity_poly.pdbx_strand_id
1 'polypeptide(L)'
;MPLSECIKKAIKESYKDSFKKRRGRTDILADILSVAKEKAKKTQIVYKADLNFRMVEEYLPHLMDKGLIENTDGEYKTTEKGREFLTDYQKMKKMLR
;
A
#
# COMPACT_ATOMS: atom_id res chain seq x y z
N MET A 1 6.95 23.55 32.68
CA MET A 1 7.67 22.83 31.60
C MET A 1 8.83 23.71 31.13
N PRO A 2 10.09 23.30 31.35
CA PRO A 2 11.26 24.00 30.83
C PRO A 2 11.38 23.82 29.32
N LEU A 3 11.82 24.88 28.63
CA LEU A 3 12.02 24.94 27.17
C LEU A 3 12.89 23.77 26.62
N SER A 4 13.79 23.24 27.44
CA SER A 4 14.67 22.11 27.12
C SER A 4 13.93 20.78 26.92
N GLU A 5 12.80 20.55 27.61
CA GLU A 5 11.97 19.35 27.42
C GLU A 5 11.17 19.43 26.12
N CYS A 6 10.67 20.61 25.77
CA CYS A 6 9.93 20.83 24.53
C CYS A 6 10.80 20.54 23.29
N ILE A 7 12.05 20.97 23.31
CA ILE A 7 13.01 20.73 22.21
C ILE A 7 13.31 19.23 22.09
N LYS A 8 13.56 18.53 23.20
CA LYS A 8 13.79 17.07 23.19
C LYS A 8 12.58 16.30 22.69
N LYS A 9 11.36 16.73 23.05
CA LYS A 9 10.12 16.12 22.60
C LYS A 9 9.91 16.33 21.09
N ALA A 10 10.10 17.54 20.58
CA ALA A 10 9.97 17.86 19.17
C ALA A 10 11.00 17.11 18.30
N ILE A 11 12.26 17.01 18.75
CA ILE A 11 13.29 16.21 18.08
C ILE A 11 12.90 14.73 18.11
N LYS A 12 12.44 14.20 19.24
CA LYS A 12 12.01 12.79 19.36
C LYS A 12 10.78 12.46 18.51
N GLU A 13 9.84 13.39 18.36
CA GLU A 13 8.69 13.26 17.46
C GLU A 13 9.13 13.31 15.98
N SER A 14 10.02 14.24 15.61
CA SER A 14 10.63 14.32 14.27
C SER A 14 11.42 13.08 13.88
N TYR A 15 12.21 12.51 14.81
CA TYR A 15 12.92 11.23 14.62
C TYR A 15 11.97 10.02 14.55
N LYS A 16 10.77 10.12 15.12
CA LYS A 16 9.75 9.06 15.02
C LYS A 16 9.07 9.04 13.65
N ASP A 17 8.88 10.21 13.04
CA ASP A 17 8.36 10.32 11.67
C ASP A 17 9.37 9.85 10.62
N SER A 18 10.67 10.06 10.82
CA SER A 18 11.71 9.54 9.91
C SER A 18 11.86 8.01 9.97
N PHE A 19 11.47 7.39 11.10
CA PHE A 19 11.35 5.93 11.27
C PHE A 19 9.99 5.36 10.86
N LYS A 20 9.04 6.18 10.40
CA LYS A 20 7.80 5.69 9.79
C LYS A 20 8.20 4.96 8.51
N LYS A 21 8.31 3.63 8.63
CA LYS A 21 8.83 2.71 7.62
C LYS A 21 8.27 3.10 6.25
N ARG A 22 9.12 3.66 5.39
CA ARG A 22 8.71 4.07 4.04
C ARG A 22 8.04 2.87 3.38
N ARG A 23 6.87 3.11 2.80
CA ARG A 23 6.08 2.08 2.14
C ARG A 23 6.91 1.47 1.00
N GLY A 24 7.19 0.17 1.10
CA GLY A 24 7.94 -0.56 0.09
C GLY A 24 7.06 -0.91 -1.12
N ARG A 25 7.70 -1.37 -2.21
CA ARG A 25 6.99 -1.82 -3.42
C ARG A 25 5.94 -2.88 -3.10
N THR A 26 6.30 -3.88 -2.30
CA THR A 26 5.39 -4.98 -1.90
C THR A 26 4.19 -4.47 -1.10
N ASP A 27 4.39 -3.45 -0.26
CA ASP A 27 3.29 -2.83 0.49
C ASP A 27 2.31 -2.12 -0.45
N ILE A 28 2.83 -1.41 -1.47
CA ILE A 28 2.01 -0.76 -2.50
C ILE A 28 1.18 -1.78 -3.28
N LEU A 29 1.80 -2.88 -3.71
CA LEU A 29 1.10 -3.96 -4.42
C LEU A 29 -0.01 -4.55 -3.55
N ALA A 30 0.28 -4.84 -2.28
CA ALA A 30 -0.69 -5.40 -1.35
C ALA A 30 -1.87 -4.44 -1.11
N ASP A 31 -1.62 -3.14 -0.98
CA ASP A 31 -2.69 -2.17 -0.77
C ASP A 31 -3.59 -2.02 -2.01
N ILE A 32 -3.01 -1.99 -3.23
CA ILE A 32 -3.80 -1.96 -4.47
C ILE A 32 -4.72 -3.19 -4.54
N LEU A 33 -4.17 -4.39 -4.32
CA LEU A 33 -4.92 -5.64 -4.35
C LEU A 33 -5.96 -5.71 -3.21
N SER A 34 -5.68 -5.08 -2.07
CA SER A 34 -6.63 -5.00 -0.95
C SER A 34 -7.80 -4.07 -1.28
N VAL A 35 -7.55 -2.94 -1.95
CA VAL A 35 -8.61 -2.03 -2.40
C VAL A 35 -9.48 -2.66 -3.48
N ALA A 36 -8.87 -3.38 -4.42
CA ALA A 36 -9.56 -4.03 -5.53
C ALA A 36 -10.11 -5.43 -5.18
N LYS A 37 -10.23 -5.80 -3.89
CA LYS A 37 -10.60 -7.16 -3.47
C LYS A 37 -11.92 -7.66 -4.07
N GLU A 38 -12.90 -6.79 -4.27
CA GLU A 38 -14.16 -7.17 -4.93
C GLU A 38 -14.33 -6.47 -6.26
N LYS A 39 -14.26 -5.13 -6.25
CA LYS A 39 -14.32 -4.28 -7.43
C LYS A 39 -13.87 -2.87 -7.06
N ALA A 40 -13.01 -2.25 -7.85
CA ALA A 40 -12.60 -0.86 -7.63
C ALA A 40 -12.28 -0.15 -8.95
N LYS A 41 -12.72 1.10 -9.08
CA LYS A 41 -12.28 1.97 -10.18
C LYS A 41 -10.85 2.45 -9.94
N LYS A 42 -10.12 2.80 -11.02
CA LYS A 42 -8.76 3.39 -10.94
C LYS A 42 -8.70 4.53 -9.91
N THR A 43 -9.67 5.44 -9.92
CA THR A 43 -9.77 6.55 -8.97
C THR A 43 -9.90 6.07 -7.52
N GLN A 44 -10.69 5.04 -7.26
CA GLN A 44 -10.81 4.47 -5.91
C GLN A 44 -9.51 3.83 -5.44
N ILE A 45 -8.75 3.21 -6.34
CA ILE A 45 -7.42 2.67 -6.05
C ILE A 45 -6.46 3.80 -5.67
N VAL A 46 -6.38 4.86 -6.48
CA VAL A 46 -5.55 6.05 -6.22
C VAL A 46 -5.83 6.61 -4.83
N TYR A 47 -7.10 6.89 -4.51
CA TYR A 47 -7.47 7.49 -3.23
C TYR A 47 -7.31 6.55 -2.03
N LYS A 48 -7.78 5.30 -2.13
CA LYS A 48 -7.79 4.38 -0.97
C LYS A 48 -6.42 3.75 -0.72
N ALA A 49 -5.60 3.58 -1.75
CA ALA A 49 -4.25 3.06 -1.60
C ALA A 49 -3.22 4.19 -1.38
N ASP A 50 -3.63 5.46 -1.25
CA ASP A 50 -2.73 6.61 -1.07
C ASP A 50 -1.61 6.64 -2.11
N LEU A 51 -1.99 6.64 -3.39
CA LEU A 51 -1.10 6.66 -4.55
C LEU A 51 -1.36 7.90 -5.40
N ASN A 52 -0.35 8.32 -6.15
CA ASN A 52 -0.55 9.26 -7.25
C ASN A 52 -0.89 8.51 -8.55
N PHE A 53 -1.43 9.22 -9.54
CA PHE A 53 -1.83 8.64 -10.83
C PHE A 53 -0.68 7.93 -11.55
N ARG A 54 0.52 8.51 -11.52
CA ARG A 54 1.71 7.95 -12.16
C ARG A 54 2.08 6.58 -11.60
N MET A 55 2.02 6.42 -10.27
CA MET A 55 2.31 5.14 -9.62
C MET A 55 1.27 4.09 -9.98
N VAL A 56 -0.02 4.45 -9.97
CA VAL A 56 -1.08 3.51 -10.35
C VAL A 56 -0.93 3.04 -11.80
N GLU A 57 -0.50 3.93 -12.71
CA GLU A 57 -0.19 3.57 -14.10
C GLU A 57 1.03 2.67 -14.26
N GLU A 58 1.99 2.72 -13.32
CA GLU A 58 3.13 1.80 -13.29
C GLU A 58 2.75 0.43 -12.71
N TYR A 59 1.97 0.41 -11.62
CA TYR A 59 1.69 -0.81 -10.86
C TYR A 59 0.55 -1.65 -11.41
N LEU A 60 -0.49 -1.04 -11.99
CA LEU A 60 -1.64 -1.80 -12.50
C LEU A 60 -1.26 -2.76 -13.65
N PRO A 61 -0.53 -2.32 -14.70
CA PRO A 61 -0.09 -3.23 -15.75
C PRO A 61 0.76 -4.38 -15.21
N HIS A 62 1.65 -4.11 -14.26
CA HIS A 62 2.49 -5.14 -13.63
C HIS A 62 1.69 -6.17 -12.83
N LEU A 63 0.65 -5.73 -12.12
CA LEU A 63 -0.26 -6.63 -11.40
C LEU A 63 -1.11 -7.47 -12.36
N MET A 64 -1.50 -6.88 -13.50
CA MET A 64 -2.28 -7.57 -14.54
C MET A 64 -1.43 -8.61 -15.27
N ASP A 65 -0.19 -8.26 -15.66
CA ASP A 65 0.77 -9.17 -16.29
C ASP A 65 1.06 -10.40 -15.41
N LYS A 66 1.14 -10.20 -14.10
CA LYS A 66 1.31 -11.29 -13.13
C LYS A 66 0.04 -12.08 -12.84
N GLY A 67 -1.11 -11.67 -13.38
CA GLY A 67 -2.41 -12.28 -13.16
C GLY A 67 -2.93 -12.12 -11.72
N LEU A 68 -2.50 -11.06 -11.01
CA LEU A 68 -2.92 -10.78 -9.62
C LEU A 68 -4.17 -9.90 -9.57
N ILE A 69 -4.42 -9.13 -10.62
CA ILE A 69 -5.60 -8.28 -10.78
C ILE A 69 -6.11 -8.41 -12.21
N GLU A 70 -7.42 -8.34 -12.39
CA GLU A 70 -8.10 -8.28 -13.68
C GLU A 70 -8.79 -6.92 -13.85
N ASN A 71 -8.95 -6.47 -15.09
CA ASN A 71 -9.74 -5.30 -15.43
C ASN A 71 -10.92 -5.71 -16.30
N THR A 72 -12.11 -5.25 -15.93
CA THR A 72 -13.34 -5.43 -16.70
C THR A 72 -14.03 -4.06 -16.78
N ASP A 73 -14.14 -3.50 -17.98
CA ASP A 73 -14.80 -2.21 -18.25
C ASP A 73 -14.33 -1.04 -17.35
N GLY A 74 -13.01 -0.97 -17.08
CA GLY A 74 -12.43 0.10 -16.25
C GLY A 74 -12.54 -0.14 -14.74
N GLU A 75 -13.10 -1.29 -14.34
CA GLU A 75 -13.15 -1.74 -12.96
C GLU A 75 -12.16 -2.87 -12.72
N TYR A 76 -11.38 -2.74 -11.66
CA TYR A 76 -10.32 -3.66 -11.30
C TYR A 76 -10.78 -4.59 -10.18
N LYS A 77 -10.43 -5.85 -10.30
CA LYS A 77 -10.75 -6.89 -9.33
C LYS A 77 -9.56 -7.78 -9.06
N THR A 78 -9.32 -8.08 -7.79
CA THR A 78 -8.25 -8.99 -7.38
C THR A 78 -8.65 -10.43 -7.70
N THR A 79 -7.79 -11.10 -8.45
CA THR A 79 -7.96 -12.51 -8.85
C THR A 79 -7.75 -13.43 -7.64
N GLU A 80 -8.03 -14.72 -7.80
CA GLU A 80 -7.74 -15.73 -6.77
C GLU A 80 -6.24 -15.76 -6.41
N LYS A 81 -5.37 -15.77 -7.42
CA LYS A 81 -3.90 -15.65 -7.24
C LYS A 81 -3.49 -14.38 -6.49
N GLY A 82 -4.18 -13.26 -6.75
CA GLY A 82 -3.98 -12.02 -6.00
C GLY A 82 -4.38 -12.12 -4.51
N ARG A 83 -5.41 -12.91 -4.19
CA ARG A 83 -5.83 -13.16 -2.79
C ARG A 83 -4.84 -14.06 -2.06
N GLU A 84 -4.28 -15.06 -2.74
CA GLU A 84 -3.20 -15.88 -2.19
C GLU A 84 -1.99 -15.02 -1.85
N PHE A 85 -1.56 -14.16 -2.78
CA PHE A 85 -0.49 -13.19 -2.53
C PHE A 85 -0.75 -12.31 -1.30
N LEU A 86 -1.97 -11.78 -1.15
CA LEU A 86 -2.35 -10.99 0.02
C LEU A 86 -2.25 -11.80 1.32
N THR A 87 -2.66 -13.05 1.28
CA THR A 87 -2.62 -13.96 2.43
C THR A 87 -1.18 -14.22 2.87
N ASP A 88 -0.30 -14.49 1.92
CA ASP A 88 1.12 -14.74 2.18
C ASP A 88 1.85 -13.47 2.62
N TYR A 89 1.56 -12.33 2.01
CA TYR A 89 2.05 -11.03 2.45
C TYR A 89 1.66 -10.74 3.91
N GLN A 90 0.42 -11.05 4.31
CA GLN A 90 -0.02 -10.89 5.71
C GLN A 90 0.72 -11.83 6.66
N LYS A 91 0.98 -13.09 6.28
CA LYS A 91 1.78 -14.03 7.08
C LYS A 91 3.21 -13.50 7.26
N MET A 92 3.86 -13.07 6.18
CA MET A 92 5.21 -12.50 6.22
C MET A 92 5.28 -11.26 7.11
N LYS A 93 4.29 -10.35 6.98
CA LYS A 93 4.23 -9.12 7.77
C LYS A 93 4.04 -9.39 9.28
N LYS A 94 3.36 -10.48 9.64
CA LYS A 94 3.23 -10.92 11.05
C LYS A 94 4.54 -11.47 11.61
N MET A 95 5.35 -12.15 10.79
CA MET A 95 6.64 -12.71 11.21
C MET A 95 7.74 -11.65 11.36
N LEU A 96 7.65 -10.54 10.62
CA LEU A 96 8.59 -9.41 10.67
C LEU A 96 8.25 -8.38 11.77
N ARG A 97 7.32 -8.71 12.67
CA ARG A 97 6.75 -7.81 13.66
C ARG A 97 7.27 -8.08 15.05
#